data_AF-A0A7S2UVI8-F1
#
_entry.id   AF-A0A7S2UVI8-F1
#
_cell.length_a   1.000
_cell.length_b   1.000
_cell.length_c   1.000
_cell.angle_alpha   90.00
_cell.angle_beta   90.00
_cell.angle_gamma   90.00
#
_symmetry.space_group_name_H-M   'P 1'
#
loop_
_entity.id
_entity.type
_entity.pdbx_description
1 polymer ?
#
loop_
_entity_poly.entity_id
_entity_poly.type
_entity_poly.pdbx_seq_one_letter_code
_entity_poly.pdbx_strand_id
1 'polypeptide(L)'
;MNISRTFTGRRRPTHQNFWVEFTKAVVECGIGIGACYMTWKSLKMLQAPGHDAQSQKRAKKALESLVRRSGREHLLGHLELNAHEIDLLQYIIDPEQLSNAGFDRIGGLEDIKREVHETVVLPTLRPELFYGGGPG
;
A
#
# COMPACT_ATOMS: atom_id res chain seq x y z
N MET A 1 73.94 -5.21 14.33
CA MET A 1 72.84 -4.50 13.65
C MET A 1 72.77 -5.02 12.22
N ASN A 2 71.76 -5.82 11.87
CA ASN A 2 71.53 -6.22 10.48
C ASN A 2 70.04 -6.52 10.28
N ILE A 3 69.38 -5.68 9.48
CA ILE A 3 67.94 -5.72 9.20
C ILE A 3 67.79 -6.29 7.78
N SER A 4 67.38 -7.55 7.67
CA SER A 4 67.03 -8.19 6.41
C SER A 4 65.63 -7.72 5.98
N ARG A 5 65.57 -6.85 4.97
CA ARG A 5 64.31 -6.51 4.29
C ARG A 5 63.91 -7.65 3.36
N THR A 6 62.82 -8.34 3.69
CA THR A 6 62.18 -9.32 2.80
C THR A 6 61.38 -8.58 1.74
N PHE A 7 61.98 -8.46 0.55
CA PHE A 7 61.34 -7.92 -0.64
C PHE A 7 60.33 -8.96 -1.17
N THR A 8 59.05 -8.75 -0.89
CA THR A 8 57.95 -9.56 -1.45
C THR A 8 57.79 -9.22 -2.93
N GLY A 9 58.32 -10.12 -3.77
CA GLY A 9 58.24 -9.99 -5.22
C GLY A 9 56.80 -10.01 -5.73
N ARG A 10 56.34 -8.87 -6.26
CA ARG A 10 55.15 -8.80 -7.13
C ARG A 10 55.46 -9.57 -8.42
N ARG A 11 54.92 -10.79 -8.54
CA ARG A 11 54.95 -11.55 -9.80
C ARG A 11 54.12 -10.80 -10.83
N ARG A 12 54.70 -10.47 -11.99
CA ARG A 12 53.97 -9.89 -13.13
C ARG A 12 53.04 -10.98 -13.70
N PRO A 13 51.75 -10.71 -13.94
CA PRO A 13 50.86 -11.68 -14.57
C PRO A 13 51.30 -11.88 -16.03
N THR A 14 51.60 -13.11 -16.41
CA THR A 14 51.71 -13.53 -17.81
C THR A 14 50.34 -13.38 -18.49
N HIS A 15 50.31 -12.96 -19.77
CA HIS A 15 49.10 -12.65 -20.53
C HIS A 15 48.01 -13.75 -20.44
N GLN A 16 48.41 -15.02 -20.35
CA GLN A 16 47.50 -16.15 -20.18
C GLN A 16 46.78 -16.18 -18.82
N ASN A 17 47.45 -15.77 -17.75
CA ASN A 17 46.86 -15.71 -16.40
C ASN A 17 45.95 -14.49 -16.24
N PHE A 18 46.17 -13.42 -17.01
CA PHE A 18 45.32 -12.23 -16.98
C PHE A 18 43.87 -12.53 -17.41
N TRP A 19 43.68 -13.27 -18.50
CA TRP A 19 42.35 -13.65 -18.99
C TRP A 19 41.59 -14.58 -18.03
N VAL A 20 42.32 -15.46 -17.33
CA VAL A 20 41.74 -16.36 -16.31
C VAL A 20 41.31 -15.58 -15.07
N GLU A 21 42.11 -14.64 -14.58
CA GLU A 21 41.75 -13.82 -13.42
C GLU A 21 40.62 -12.84 -13.77
N PHE A 22 40.59 -12.32 -14.99
CA PHE A 22 39.50 -11.45 -15.47
C PHE A 22 38.16 -12.20 -15.56
N THR A 23 38.15 -13.42 -16.11
CA THR A 23 36.92 -14.22 -16.23
C THR A 23 36.37 -14.62 -14.86
N LYS A 24 37.23 -14.98 -13.91
CA LYS A 24 36.81 -15.22 -12.52
C LYS A 24 36.18 -13.97 -11.89
N ALA A 25 36.81 -12.81 -12.05
CA ALA A 25 36.30 -11.56 -11.49
C ALA A 25 34.91 -11.19 -12.05
N VAL A 26 34.64 -11.44 -13.34
CA VAL A 26 33.32 -11.19 -13.93
C VAL A 26 32.25 -12.13 -13.37
N VAL A 27 32.58 -13.42 -13.19
CA VAL A 27 31.66 -14.41 -12.63
C VAL A 27 31.33 -14.08 -11.17
N GLU A 28 32.33 -13.74 -10.35
CA GLU A 28 32.13 -13.35 -8.95
C GLU A 28 31.29 -12.07 -8.81
N CYS A 29 31.55 -11.06 -9.65
CA CYS A 29 30.73 -9.83 -9.69
C CYS A 29 29.27 -10.15 -10.05
N GLY A 30 29.05 -11.03 -11.03
CA GLY A 30 27.71 -11.44 -11.44
C GLY A 30 26.92 -12.12 -10.32
N ILE A 31 27.56 -13.04 -9.59
CA ILE A 31 26.96 -13.71 -8.43
C ILE A 31 26.65 -12.70 -7.32
N GLY A 32 27.57 -11.77 -7.04
CA GLY A 32 27.39 -10.74 -6.03
C GLY A 32 26.20 -9.81 -6.32
N ILE A 33 26.06 -9.34 -7.56
CA ILE A 33 24.93 -8.49 -7.98
C ILE A 33 23.61 -9.28 -7.88
N GLY A 34 23.60 -10.55 -8.31
CA GLY A 34 22.42 -11.41 -8.19
C GLY A 34 21.98 -11.62 -6.74
N ALA A 35 22.92 -11.93 -5.84
CA ALA A 35 22.64 -12.10 -4.41
C ALA A 35 22.16 -10.80 -3.76
N CYS A 36 22.76 -9.66 -4.12
CA CYS A 36 22.33 -8.34 -3.64
C CYS A 36 20.91 -7.99 -4.12
N TYR A 37 20.58 -8.29 -5.38
CA TYR A 37 19.22 -8.08 -5.90
C TYR A 37 18.20 -8.97 -5.19
N MET A 38 18.52 -10.24 -4.96
CA MET A 38 17.62 -11.17 -4.28
C MET A 38 17.38 -10.78 -2.82
N THR A 39 18.42 -10.36 -2.10
CA THR A 39 18.30 -9.87 -0.72
C THR A 39 17.49 -8.57 -0.65
N TRP A 40 17.69 -7.64 -1.59
CA TRP A 40 16.88 -6.41 -1.68
C TRP A 40 15.40 -6.71 -2.00
N LYS A 41 15.14 -7.66 -2.90
CA LYS A 41 13.78 -8.11 -3.23
C LYS A 41 13.10 -8.77 -2.03
N SER A 42 13.80 -9.64 -1.31
CA SER A 42 13.30 -10.28 -0.09
C SER A 42 13.03 -9.26 1.01
N LEU A 43 13.90 -8.26 1.17
CA LEU A 43 13.69 -7.17 2.13
C LEU A 43 12.46 -6.34 1.78
N LYS A 44 12.25 -6.03 0.50
CA LYS A 44 11.02 -5.36 0.03
C LYS A 44 9.76 -6.20 0.26
N MET A 45 9.83 -7.52 0.13
CA MET A 45 8.70 -8.40 0.46
C MET A 45 8.39 -8.42 1.95
N LEU A 46 9.40 -8.32 2.82
CA LEU A 46 9.21 -8.28 4.27
C LEU A 46 8.76 -6.89 4.77
N GLN A 47 9.18 -5.82 4.10
CA GLN A 47 8.83 -4.44 4.44
C GLN A 47 7.54 -3.93 3.80
N ALA A 48 7.03 -4.59 2.77
CA ALA A 48 5.72 -4.26 2.23
C ALA A 48 4.66 -4.85 3.17
N PRO A 49 3.93 -4.02 3.96
CA PRO A 49 2.82 -4.54 4.72
C PRO A 49 1.74 -4.95 3.71
N GLY A 50 1.66 -6.25 3.45
CA GLY A 50 0.41 -6.97 3.22
C GLY A 50 -0.51 -6.62 2.05
N HIS A 51 -0.24 -5.63 1.19
CA HIS A 51 -1.20 -5.30 0.12
C HIS A 51 -0.57 -5.33 -1.26
N ASP A 52 -1.09 -6.25 -2.07
CA ASP A 52 -0.81 -6.38 -3.49
C ASP A 52 -1.19 -5.08 -4.19
N ALA A 53 -0.29 -4.54 -5.04
CA ALA A 53 -0.61 -3.39 -5.89
C ALA A 53 -1.89 -3.58 -6.74
N GLN A 54 -2.36 -4.83 -6.85
CA GLN A 54 -3.61 -5.22 -7.47
C GLN A 54 -4.86 -4.95 -6.61
N SER A 55 -4.84 -5.16 -5.29
CA SER A 55 -5.98 -4.80 -4.41
C SER A 55 -6.21 -3.29 -4.39
N GLN A 56 -5.14 -2.49 -4.29
CA GLN A 56 -5.24 -1.03 -4.35
C GLN A 56 -5.85 -0.55 -5.67
N LYS A 57 -5.51 -1.17 -6.80
CA LYS A 57 -6.14 -0.87 -8.10
C LYS A 57 -7.62 -1.21 -8.12
N ARG A 58 -8.03 -2.32 -7.48
CA ARG A 58 -9.45 -2.71 -7.37
C ARG A 58 -10.22 -1.76 -6.46
N ALA A 59 -9.64 -1.39 -5.32
CA ALA A 59 -10.24 -0.48 -4.36
C ALA A 59 -10.44 0.93 -4.96
N LYS A 60 -9.44 1.44 -5.71
CA LYS A 60 -9.59 2.70 -6.46
C LYS A 60 -10.71 2.64 -7.50
N LYS A 61 -10.81 1.55 -8.27
CA LYS A 61 -11.92 1.36 -9.22
C LYS A 61 -13.28 1.28 -8.53
N ALA A 62 -13.35 0.64 -7.37
CA ALA A 62 -14.57 0.58 -6.57
C ALA A 62 -15.00 1.99 -6.14
N LEU A 63 -14.08 2.78 -5.58
CA LEU A 63 -14.31 4.18 -5.23
C LEU A 63 -14.78 5.02 -6.43
N GLU A 64 -14.11 4.91 -7.58
CA GLU A 64 -14.54 5.60 -8.80
C GLU A 64 -16.00 5.24 -9.16
N SER A 65 -16.36 3.95 -9.06
CA SER A 65 -17.73 3.52 -9.33
C SER A 65 -18.75 4.04 -8.32
N LEU A 66 -18.37 4.18 -7.04
CA LEU A 66 -19.22 4.75 -5.99
C LEU A 66 -19.47 6.25 -6.23
N VAL A 67 -18.42 6.99 -6.56
CA VAL A 67 -18.53 8.44 -6.79
C VAL A 67 -19.40 8.72 -8.02
N ARG A 68 -19.23 7.93 -9.10
CA ARG A 68 -20.09 8.00 -10.28
C ARG A 68 -21.56 7.74 -9.94
N ARG A 69 -21.85 6.68 -9.18
CA ARG A 69 -23.24 6.36 -8.75
C ARG A 69 -23.83 7.45 -7.85
N SER A 70 -23.02 8.10 -7.01
CA SER A 70 -23.47 9.18 -6.14
C SER A 70 -23.79 10.49 -6.87
N GLY A 71 -23.50 10.58 -8.18
CA GLY A 71 -23.68 11.82 -8.97
C GLY A 71 -22.66 12.93 -8.62
N ARG A 72 -21.62 12.60 -7.83
CA ARG A 72 -20.60 13.56 -7.38
C ARG A 72 -19.30 13.42 -8.17
N GLU A 73 -19.39 13.17 -9.47
CA GLU A 73 -18.23 12.95 -10.35
C GLU A 73 -17.21 14.10 -10.31
N HIS A 74 -17.68 15.33 -10.08
CA HIS A 74 -16.82 16.51 -9.93
C HIS A 74 -15.80 16.38 -8.78
N LEU A 75 -16.06 15.55 -7.77
CA LEU A 75 -15.13 15.32 -6.66
C LEU A 75 -13.95 14.41 -7.04
N LEU A 76 -14.07 13.57 -8.08
CA LEU A 76 -12.98 12.68 -8.51
C LEU A 76 -11.74 13.45 -8.95
N GLY A 77 -11.92 14.64 -9.53
CA GLY A 77 -10.80 15.49 -9.95
C GLY A 77 -10.06 16.18 -8.79
N HIS A 78 -10.69 16.27 -7.62
CA HIS A 78 -10.13 16.95 -6.44
C HIS A 78 -9.71 15.98 -5.33
N LEU A 79 -10.05 14.70 -5.45
CA LEU A 79 -9.77 13.70 -4.43
C LEU A 79 -8.37 13.11 -4.61
N GLU A 80 -7.36 13.82 -4.12
CA GLU A 80 -5.99 13.31 -4.03
C GLU A 80 -5.80 12.47 -2.77
N LEU A 81 -5.79 11.15 -2.93
CA LEU A 81 -5.62 10.21 -1.80
C LEU A 81 -4.14 9.95 -1.52
N ASN A 82 -3.77 9.97 -0.23
CA ASN A 82 -2.45 9.57 0.25
C ASN A 82 -2.28 8.03 0.23
N ALA A 83 -1.04 7.54 0.29
CA ALA A 83 -0.70 6.11 0.31
C ALA A 83 -1.44 5.32 1.40
N HIS A 84 -1.64 5.91 2.59
CA HIS A 84 -2.39 5.29 3.68
C HIS A 84 -3.90 5.29 3.44
N GLU A 85 -4.45 6.35 2.84
CA GLU A 85 -5.89 6.41 2.54
C GLU A 85 -6.25 5.44 1.42
N ILE A 86 -5.35 5.27 0.45
CA ILE A 86 -5.44 4.23 -0.58
C ILE A 86 -5.52 2.84 0.05
N ASP A 87 -4.77 2.62 1.14
CA ASP A 87 -4.81 1.37 1.91
C ASP A 87 -6.18 1.16 2.57
N LEU A 88 -6.79 2.24 3.10
CA LEU A 88 -8.11 2.18 3.72
C LEU A 88 -9.23 1.89 2.72
N LEU A 89 -9.06 2.19 1.43
CA LEU A 89 -10.10 2.01 0.42
C LEU A 89 -10.58 0.55 0.32
N GLN A 90 -9.74 -0.43 0.64
CA GLN A 90 -10.13 -1.85 0.59
C GLN A 90 -11.18 -2.23 1.64
N TYR A 91 -11.33 -1.43 2.70
CA TYR A 91 -12.29 -1.64 3.76
C TYR A 91 -13.59 -0.85 3.56
N ILE A 92 -13.65 0.02 2.55
CA ILE A 92 -14.86 0.76 2.21
C ILE A 92 -15.83 -0.18 1.48
N ILE A 93 -17.00 -0.39 2.08
CA ILE A 93 -18.06 -1.25 1.55
C ILE A 93 -19.12 -0.37 0.88
N ASP A 94 -19.54 -0.79 -0.31
CA ASP A 94 -20.66 -0.16 -1.02
C ASP A 94 -21.97 -0.48 -0.29
N PRO A 95 -22.82 0.51 0.05
CA PRO A 95 -24.13 0.26 0.63
C PRO A 95 -24.98 -0.76 -0.14
N GLU A 96 -24.85 -0.85 -1.47
CA GLU A 96 -25.58 -1.85 -2.29
C GLU A 96 -25.13 -3.29 -2.00
N GLN A 97 -23.89 -3.49 -1.55
CA GLN A 97 -23.40 -4.82 -1.14
C GLN A 97 -24.04 -5.29 0.16
N LEU A 98 -24.59 -4.36 0.95
CA LEU A 98 -25.32 -4.65 2.20
C LEU A 98 -26.82 -4.92 1.94
N SER A 99 -27.19 -5.39 0.75
CA SER A 99 -28.58 -5.61 0.31
C SER A 99 -29.47 -6.43 1.24
N ASN A 100 -28.89 -7.22 2.17
CA ASN A 100 -29.62 -8.01 3.17
C ASN A 100 -29.80 -7.33 4.53
N ALA A 101 -29.13 -6.20 4.78
CA ALA A 101 -29.18 -5.46 6.04
C ALA A 101 -30.05 -4.20 5.89
N GLY A 102 -31.15 -4.14 6.64
CA GLY A 102 -32.06 -2.99 6.68
C GLY A 102 -32.82 -2.95 8.01
N PHE A 103 -33.13 -1.75 8.48
CA PHE A 103 -33.86 -1.58 9.75
C PHE A 103 -35.26 -2.20 9.74
N ASP A 104 -35.87 -2.35 8.56
CA ASP A 104 -37.13 -3.03 8.31
C ASP A 104 -37.05 -4.55 8.53
N ARG A 105 -35.86 -5.15 8.31
CA ARG A 105 -35.64 -6.60 8.43
C ARG A 105 -35.29 -7.06 9.85
N ILE A 106 -35.01 -6.13 10.76
CA ILE A 106 -34.65 -6.43 12.15
C ILE A 106 -35.92 -6.38 13.01
N GLY A 107 -36.35 -7.48 13.62
CA GLY A 107 -37.56 -7.48 14.47
C GLY A 107 -37.27 -7.03 15.91
N GLY A 108 -38.27 -6.42 16.57
CA GLY A 108 -38.31 -6.28 18.04
C GLY A 108 -37.47 -5.17 18.67
N LEU A 109 -36.93 -4.23 17.88
CA LEU A 109 -36.06 -3.15 18.36
C LEU A 109 -36.57 -1.74 17.99
N GLU A 110 -37.88 -1.54 17.89
CA GLU A 110 -38.46 -0.30 17.34
C GLU A 110 -38.01 0.97 18.08
N ASP A 111 -37.89 0.92 19.40
CA ASP A 111 -37.42 2.08 20.18
C ASP A 111 -35.95 2.43 19.86
N ILE A 112 -35.09 1.42 19.75
CA ILE A 112 -33.67 1.60 19.39
C ILE A 112 -33.53 2.03 17.94
N LYS A 113 -34.33 1.47 17.02
CA LYS A 113 -34.34 1.90 15.61
C LYS A 113 -34.70 3.37 15.49
N ARG A 114 -35.74 3.81 16.22
CA ARG A 114 -36.17 5.21 16.24
C ARG A 114 -35.06 6.11 16.78
N GLU A 115 -34.46 5.74 17.90
CA GLU A 115 -33.35 6.48 18.51
C GLU A 115 -32.15 6.61 17.55
N VAL A 116 -31.70 5.50 16.95
CA VAL A 116 -30.59 5.51 15.97
C VAL A 116 -30.95 6.32 14.73
N HIS A 117 -32.21 6.25 14.28
CA HIS A 117 -32.66 7.02 13.12
C HIS A 117 -32.59 8.53 13.39
N GLU A 118 -33.06 8.98 14.55
CA GLU A 118 -33.07 10.39 14.96
C GLU A 118 -31.66 10.94 15.27
N THR A 119 -30.79 10.11 15.85
CA THR A 119 -29.47 10.55 16.33
C THR A 119 -28.33 10.35 15.33
N VAL A 120 -28.42 9.34 14.45
CA VAL A 120 -27.32 9.00 13.52
C VAL A 120 -27.76 9.16 12.06
N VAL A 121 -28.86 8.53 11.67
CA VAL A 121 -29.26 8.47 10.25
C VAL A 121 -29.68 9.84 9.73
N LEU A 122 -30.58 10.52 10.44
CA LEU A 122 -31.10 11.85 10.07
C LEU A 122 -29.98 12.91 9.99
N PRO A 123 -29.09 13.06 10.99
CA PRO A 123 -27.98 14.01 10.91
C PRO A 123 -26.99 13.72 9.79
N THR A 124 -26.76 12.44 9.48
CA THR A 124 -25.83 12.06 8.39
C THR A 124 -26.42 12.35 7.00
N LEU A 125 -27.73 12.12 6.82
CA LEU A 125 -28.39 12.31 5.53
C LEU A 125 -28.75 13.77 5.25
N ARG A 126 -29.16 14.52 6.28
CA ARG A 126 -29.66 15.90 6.18
C ARG A 126 -28.93 16.81 7.17
N PRO A 127 -27.60 16.94 7.06
CA PRO A 127 -26.82 17.65 8.06
C PRO A 127 -27.23 19.13 8.19
N GLU A 128 -27.80 19.74 7.14
CA GLU A 128 -28.36 21.09 7.14
C GLU A 128 -29.47 21.33 8.19
N LEU A 129 -30.18 20.28 8.61
CA LEU A 129 -31.22 20.38 9.63
C LEU A 129 -30.64 20.44 11.06
N PHE A 130 -29.36 20.11 11.24
CA PHE A 130 -28.73 19.93 12.54
C PHE A 130 -27.58 20.92 12.83
N TYR A 131 -27.07 21.64 11.83
CA TYR A 131 -26.01 22.64 12.01
C TYR A 131 -26.39 23.87 12.86
N GLY A 132 -27.67 24.09 13.16
CA GLY A 132 -28.16 25.26 13.90
C GLY A 132 -28.47 25.04 15.40
N GLY A 133 -28.28 23.82 15.93
CA GLY A 133 -28.70 23.45 17.30
C GLY A 133 -27.58 23.29 18.33
N GLY A 134 -26.31 23.47 17.95
CA GLY A 134 -25.18 23.39 18.89
C GLY A 134 -25.01 24.67 19.70
N PRO A 135 -24.60 24.61 20.98
CA PRO A 135 -24.32 25.80 21.77
C PRO A 135 -23.15 26.56 21.11
N GLY A 136 -23.44 27.76 20.59
CA GLY A 136 -22.45 28.77 20.28
C GLY A 136 -21.97 29.50 21.54
#